data_AF-A0A525D6C6-F1
#
_entry.id   AF-A0A525D6C6-F1
#
_cell.length_a   1.000
_cell.length_b   1.000
_cell.length_c   1.000
_cell.angle_alpha   90.00
_cell.angle_beta   90.00
_cell.angle_gamma   90.00
#
_symmetry.space_group_name_H-M   'P 1'
#
loop_
_entity.id
_entity.type
_entity.pdbx_description
1 polymer ?
#
loop_
_entity_poly.entity_id
_entity_poly.type
_entity_poly.pdbx_seq_one_letter_code
_entity_poly.pdbx_strand_id
1 'polypeptide(L)' 'MRDKDQIKQLTLRIPEELHREFKIYAAKQGQTMGSLAIKFIRKHLKKESDPL' A
#
# COMPACT_ATOMS: atom_id res chain seq x y z
N MET A 1 25.41 13.98 -6.73
CA MET A 1 24.04 13.94 -7.29
C MET A 1 23.14 13.37 -6.21
N ARG A 2 22.13 14.11 -5.75
CA ARG A 2 21.23 13.66 -4.67
C ARG A 2 20.42 12.48 -5.18
N ASP A 3 20.41 11.37 -4.45
CA ASP A 3 19.51 10.24 -4.65
C ASP A 3 18.10 10.75 -4.94
N LYS A 4 17.72 10.75 -6.23
CA LYS A 4 16.32 10.88 -6.62
C LYS A 4 15.64 9.65 -6.04
N ASP A 5 14.70 9.85 -5.11
CA ASP A 5 13.84 8.82 -4.54
C ASP A 5 13.54 7.70 -5.54
N GLN A 6 14.31 6.62 -5.50
CA GLN A 6 14.12 5.50 -6.41
C GLN A 6 12.91 4.70 -5.92
N ILE A 7 11.73 5.16 -6.33
CA ILE A 7 10.49 4.42 -6.11
C ILE A 7 10.57 3.17 -6.97
N LYS A 8 10.68 2.01 -6.31
CA LYS A 8 10.63 0.70 -6.98
C LYS A 8 9.17 0.28 -7.18
N GLN A 9 8.88 -0.31 -8.33
CA GLN A 9 7.56 -0.86 -8.64
C GLN A 9 7.41 -2.26 -8.04
N LEU A 10 6.30 -2.51 -7.35
CA LEU A 10 5.91 -3.83 -6.85
C LEU A 10 4.63 -4.27 -7.57
N THR A 11 4.73 -5.35 -8.35
CA THR A 11 3.57 -5.96 -9.01
C THR A 11 3.01 -7.07 -8.12
N LEU A 12 1.74 -6.95 -7.74
CA LEU A 12 1.06 -7.93 -6.90
C LEU A 12 0.01 -8.69 -7.72
N ARG A 13 -0.07 -10.00 -7.50
CA ARG A 13 -1.18 -10.84 -7.99
C ARG A 13 -2.03 -11.20 -6.79
N ILE A 14 -3.30 -10.81 -6.82
CA ILE A 14 -4.25 -11.02 -5.73
C ILE A 14 -5.60 -11.48 -6.32
N PRO A 15 -6.48 -12.11 -5.50
CA PRO A 15 -7.83 -12.45 -5.94
C PRO A 15 -8.61 -11.24 -6.46
N GLU A 16 -9.42 -11.46 -7.49
CA GLU A 16 -10.17 -10.39 -8.16
C GLU A 16 -11.13 -9.66 -7.22
N GLU A 17 -11.83 -10.41 -6.35
CA GLU A 17 -12.75 -9.83 -5.37
C GLU A 17 -12.04 -8.86 -4.43
N LEU A 18 -10.89 -9.27 -3.89
CA LEU A 18 -10.07 -8.43 -3.02
C LEU A 18 -9.57 -7.19 -3.75
N HIS A 19 -9.14 -7.34 -5.02
CA HIS A 19 -8.74 -6.20 -5.84
C HIS A 19 -9.89 -5.20 -6.03
N ARG A 20 -11.10 -5.70 -6.30
CA ARG A 20 -12.30 -4.87 -6.51
C ARG A 20 -12.68 -4.12 -5.23
N GLU A 21 -12.72 -4.80 -4.10
CA GLU A 21 -13.00 -4.18 -2.80
C GLU A 21 -11.98 -3.10 -2.48
N PHE A 22 -10.69 -3.40 -2.68
CA PHE A 22 -9.60 -2.46 -2.43
C PHE A 22 -9.69 -1.22 -3.34
N LYS A 23 -10.05 -1.40 -4.61
CA LYS A 23 -10.27 -0.30 -5.56
C LYS A 23 -11.41 0.62 -5.11
N ILE A 24 -12.55 0.05 -4.73
CA ILE A 24 -13.71 0.82 -4.24
C ILE A 24 -13.33 1.60 -2.98
N TYR A 25 -12.64 0.96 -2.04
CA TYR A 25 -12.23 1.58 -0.81
C TYR A 25 -11.22 2.72 -1.04
N ALA A 26 -10.25 2.54 -1.93
CA ALA A 26 -9.31 3.59 -2.31
C ALA A 26 -10.03 4.81 -2.93
N ALA A 27 -11.01 4.57 -3.81
CA ALA A 27 -11.82 5.63 -4.41
C ALA A 27 -12.62 6.42 -3.36
N LYS A 28 -13.24 5.73 -2.38
CA LYS A 28 -13.96 6.39 -1.27
C LYS A 28 -13.05 7.30 -0.42
N GLN A 29 -11.76 6.99 -0.33
CA GLN A 29 -10.78 7.77 0.41
C GLN A 29 -10.15 8.90 -0.43
N GLY A 30 -10.47 9.00 -1.72
CA GLY A 30 -9.81 9.93 -2.63
C GLY A 30 -8.32 9.63 -2.85
N GLN A 31 -7.92 8.36 -2.69
CA GLN A 31 -6.52 7.93 -2.78
C GLN A 31 -6.32 6.90 -3.88
N THR A 32 -5.08 6.73 -4.32
CA THR A 32 -4.71 5.64 -5.23
C THR A 32 -4.53 4.34 -4.44
N MET A 33 -4.80 3.20 -5.06
CA MET A 33 -4.55 1.89 -4.45
C MET A 33 -3.09 1.74 -3.98
N GLY A 34 -2.11 2.26 -4.73
CA GLY A 34 -0.70 2.20 -4.35
C GLY A 34 -0.38 2.99 -3.09
N SER A 35 -0.84 4.24 -3.00
CA SER A 35 -0.62 5.06 -1.80
C SER A 35 -1.30 4.48 -0.57
N LEU A 36 -2.51 3.94 -0.74
CA LEU A 36 -3.23 3.25 0.30
C LEU A 36 -2.55 1.93 0.73
N ALA A 37 -2.02 1.15 -0.22
CA ALA A 37 -1.28 -0.08 0.05
C ALA A 37 -0.03 0.22 0.87
N ILE A 38 0.75 1.24 0.50
CA ILE A 38 1.92 1.69 1.26
C ILE A 38 1.52 2.08 2.70
N LYS A 39 0.40 2.79 2.88
CA LYS A 39 -0.13 3.16 4.20
C LYS A 39 -0.43 1.92 5.04
N PHE A 40 -1.07 0.89 4.47
CA PHE A 40 -1.36 -0.35 5.18
C PHE A 40 -0.11 -1.15 5.52
N ILE A 41 0.84 -1.28 4.58
CA ILE A 41 2.13 -1.93 4.82
C ILE A 41 2.86 -1.24 5.98
N ARG A 42 2.97 0.10 5.96
CA ARG A 42 3.60 0.86 7.05
C ARG A 42 2.89 0.65 8.39
N LYS A 43 1.56 0.64 8.41
CA LYS A 43 0.77 0.41 9.63
C LYS A 43 0.98 -1.00 10.17
N HIS A 44 1.08 -2.00 9.30
CA HIS A 44 1.30 -3.38 9.69
C HIS A 44 2.72 -3.58 10.25
N LEU A 45 3.75 -3.12 9.53
CA LEU A 45 5.14 -3.20 9.99
C LEU A 45 5.36 -2.48 11.32
N LYS A 46 4.73 -1.32 11.54
CA LYS A 46 4.77 -0.64 12.84
C LYS A 46 4.18 -1.46 13.98
N LYS A 47 3.13 -2.25 13.72
CA LYS A 47 2.53 -3.12 14.75
C LYS A 47 3.41 -4.33 15.05
N GLU A 48 4.13 -4.86 14.07
CA GLU A 48 5.03 -6.00 14.25
C GLU A 48 6.40 -5.61 14.82
N SER A 49 6.87 -4.39 14.51
CA SER A 49 8.15 -3.86 14.97
C SER A 49 8.09 -3.26 16.38
N ASP A 50 6.92 -3.29 17.03
CA ASP A 50 6.69 -2.93 18.43
C ASP A 50 6.40 -4.22 19.24
N PRO A 51 7.34 -5.20 19.33
CA PRO A 51 7.30 -6.14 20.43
C PRO A 51 7.83 -5.39 21.66
N LEU A 52 6.95 -5.19 22.65
CA LEU A 52 7.24 -4.75 24.03
C LEU A 52 8.72 -4.74 24.45
#